data_AF-A0AAE3PPH5-F1
#
_entry.id   AF-A0AAE3PPH5-F1
#
_cell.length_a   1.000
_cell.length_b   1.000
_cell.length_c   1.000
_cell.angle_alpha   90.00
_cell.angle_beta   90.00
_cell.angle_gamma   90.00
#
_symmetry.space_group_name_H-M   'P 1'
#
loop_
_entity.id
_entity.type
_entity.pdbx_description
1 polymer ?
#
loop_
_entity_poly.entity_id
_entity_poly.type
_entity_poly.pdbx_seq_one_letter_code
_entity_poly.pdbx_strand_id
1 'polypeptide(L)'
;MTSDVDLADTDLTQRLVLLSVAELDDEGSTPAHAGTVIQHCSQHLDSVSGDVLGTLAEADVARALNELEAREAITCAERSETSPVGKGRPSYELGVPTAAVYSELAEDERLSVLVERSREA
;
A
#
# COMPACT_ATOMS: atom_id res chain seq x y z
N MET A 1 21.81 -6.34 3.63
CA MET A 1 21.63 -5.73 2.30
C MET A 1 20.31 -5.00 2.40
N THR A 2 20.37 -3.75 2.87
CA THR A 2 19.19 -2.91 3.02
C THR A 2 18.84 -2.48 1.61
N SER A 3 17.77 -3.03 1.04
CA SER A 3 17.25 -2.54 -0.23
C SER A 3 16.79 -1.10 0.04
N ASP A 4 17.61 -0.14 -0.38
CA ASP A 4 17.35 1.28 -0.30
C ASP A 4 16.36 1.61 -1.44
N VAL A 5 15.12 1.16 -1.29
CA VAL A 5 14.06 1.56 -2.22
C VAL A 5 13.77 3.02 -1.91
N ASP A 6 14.02 3.88 -2.89
CA ASP A 6 13.73 5.30 -2.77
C ASP A 6 12.20 5.52 -2.78
N LEU A 7 11.66 5.70 -1.57
CA LEU A 7 10.25 6.02 -1.34
C LEU A 7 10.00 7.54 -1.35
N ALA A 8 11.03 8.38 -1.38
CA ALA A 8 10.88 9.83 -1.28
C ALA A 8 10.15 10.44 -2.49
N ASP A 9 10.32 9.84 -3.67
CA ASP A 9 9.68 10.27 -4.92
C ASP A 9 8.27 9.67 -5.12
N THR A 10 7.72 8.98 -4.13
CA THR A 10 6.36 8.44 -4.22
C THR A 10 5.30 9.54 -4.14
N ASP A 11 4.22 9.39 -4.91
CA ASP A 11 3.06 10.26 -4.80
C ASP A 11 2.13 9.85 -3.64
N LEU A 12 1.16 10.69 -3.34
CA LEU A 12 0.26 10.49 -2.19
C LEU A 12 -0.57 9.20 -2.29
N THR A 13 -0.98 8.80 -3.50
CA THR A 13 -1.70 7.55 -3.73
C THR A 13 -0.79 6.36 -3.48
N GLN A 14 0.43 6.41 -4.02
CA GLN A 14 1.45 5.37 -3.80
C GLN A 14 1.77 5.22 -2.31
N ARG A 15 1.91 6.33 -1.58
CA ARG A 15 2.12 6.33 -0.13
C ARG A 15 0.95 5.73 0.64
N LEU A 16 -0.28 6.05 0.26
CA LEU A 16 -1.48 5.46 0.90
C LEU A 16 -1.59 3.95 0.64
N VAL A 17 -1.22 3.51 -0.56
CA VAL A 17 -1.13 2.08 -0.90
C VAL A 17 -0.04 1.40 -0.08
N LEU A 18 1.13 2.01 0.05
CA LEU A 18 2.21 1.49 0.91
C LEU A 18 1.79 1.38 2.37
N LEU A 19 1.09 2.38 2.90
CA LEU A 19 0.52 2.34 4.25
C LEU A 19 -0.42 1.14 4.41
N SER A 20 -1.35 0.98 3.46
CA SER A 20 -2.34 -0.09 3.50
C SER A 20 -1.69 -1.48 3.45
N VAL A 21 -0.66 -1.66 2.62
CA VAL A 21 0.08 -2.92 2.55
C VAL A 21 0.93 -3.15 3.80
N ALA A 22 1.48 -2.10 4.40
CA ALA A 22 2.24 -2.18 5.66
C ALA A 22 1.36 -2.61 6.84
N GLU A 23 0.15 -2.06 6.96
CA GLU A 23 -0.80 -2.51 7.99
C GLU A 23 -1.21 -3.98 7.79
N LEU A 24 -1.51 -4.36 6.55
CA LEU A 24 -1.82 -5.75 6.23
C LEU A 24 -0.66 -6.68 6.55
N ASP A 25 0.58 -6.22 6.42
CA ASP A 25 1.78 -6.98 6.77
C ASP A 25 1.92 -7.17 8.29
N ASP A 26 1.73 -6.10 9.06
CA ASP A 26 1.73 -6.15 10.54
C ASP A 26 0.60 -7.06 11.08
N GLU A 27 -0.54 -7.12 10.39
CA GLU A 27 -1.65 -8.04 10.69
C GLU A 27 -1.38 -9.50 10.25
N GLY A 28 -0.30 -9.77 9.51
CA GLY A 28 -0.01 -11.09 8.93
C GLY A 28 -0.97 -11.48 7.79
N SER A 29 -1.56 -10.49 7.12
CA SER A 29 -2.53 -10.61 6.03
C SER A 29 -1.90 -10.41 4.64
N THR A 30 -0.58 -10.29 4.55
CA THR A 30 0.19 -10.32 3.30
C THR A 30 0.60 -11.77 2.94
N PRO A 31 0.65 -12.13 1.64
CA PRO A 31 0.34 -11.31 0.47
C PRO A 31 -1.17 -11.04 0.29
N ALA A 32 -1.53 -9.78 0.07
CA ALA A 32 -2.92 -9.31 0.01
C ALA A 32 -3.39 -9.05 -1.42
N HIS A 33 -4.62 -9.42 -1.77
CA HIS A 33 -5.18 -9.14 -3.09
C HIS A 33 -5.44 -7.64 -3.30
N ALA A 34 -5.37 -7.18 -4.56
CA ALA A 34 -5.66 -5.78 -4.92
C ALA A 34 -6.97 -5.25 -4.33
N GLY A 35 -8.03 -6.07 -4.27
CA GLY A 35 -9.31 -5.69 -3.68
C GLY A 35 -9.25 -5.42 -2.17
N THR A 36 -8.43 -6.17 -1.43
CA THR A 36 -8.18 -5.96 -0.01
C THR A 36 -7.40 -4.66 0.22
N VAL A 37 -6.39 -4.40 -0.62
CA VAL A 37 -5.61 -3.15 -0.55
C VAL A 37 -6.51 -1.94 -0.84
N ILE A 38 -7.36 -2.01 -1.88
CA ILE A 38 -8.34 -0.96 -2.20
C ILE A 38 -9.25 -0.68 -0.99
N GLN A 39 -9.72 -1.73 -0.31
CA GLN A 39 -10.58 -1.60 0.85
C GLN A 39 -9.88 -0.87 2.02
N HIS A 40 -8.62 -1.18 2.31
CA HIS A 40 -7.84 -0.43 3.32
C HIS A 40 -7.64 1.03 2.92
N CYS A 41 -7.27 1.29 1.66
CA CYS A 41 -7.16 2.67 1.16
C CYS A 41 -8.45 3.46 1.40
N SER A 42 -9.62 2.88 1.09
CA SER A 42 -10.92 3.53 1.34
C SER A 42 -11.17 3.81 2.83
N GLN A 43 -10.84 2.87 3.72
CA GLN A 43 -11.02 3.04 5.17
C GLN A 43 -10.15 4.18 5.73
N HIS A 44 -8.93 4.36 5.21
CA HIS A 44 -8.10 5.52 5.56
C HIS A 44 -8.73 6.84 5.12
N LEU A 45 -9.28 6.90 3.91
CA LEU A 45 -9.95 8.10 3.39
C LEU A 45 -11.21 8.47 4.18
N ASP A 46 -11.97 7.48 4.63
CA ASP A 46 -13.11 7.71 5.52
C ASP A 46 -12.66 8.18 6.91
N SER A 47 -11.47 7.74 7.35
CA SER A 47 -10.92 8.05 8.67
C SER A 47 -10.26 9.42 8.78
N VAL A 48 -9.80 9.99 7.67
CA VAL A 48 -9.22 11.34 7.60
C VAL A 48 -10.19 12.18 6.79
N SER A 49 -10.93 13.11 7.44
CA SER A 49 -11.90 14.00 6.78
C SER A 49 -11.43 14.37 5.37
N GLY A 50 -12.14 13.86 4.35
CA GLY A 50 -11.67 13.67 2.97
C GLY A 50 -11.19 14.90 2.18
N ASP A 51 -11.07 16.07 2.81
CA ASP A 51 -10.50 17.28 2.22
C ASP A 51 -8.98 17.16 1.94
N VAL A 52 -8.25 16.29 2.67
CA VAL A 52 -6.78 16.17 2.49
C VAL A 52 -6.41 15.24 1.34
N LEU A 53 -7.20 14.18 1.10
CA LEU A 53 -6.84 13.09 0.18
C LEU A 53 -7.78 12.94 -1.03
N GLY A 54 -8.96 13.60 -1.04
CA GLY A 54 -9.94 13.47 -2.12
C GLY A 54 -10.52 12.06 -2.26
N THR A 55 -11.26 11.82 -3.34
CA THR A 55 -11.77 10.47 -3.67
C THR A 55 -10.75 9.69 -4.48
N LEU A 56 -10.33 8.53 -3.98
CA LEU A 56 -9.43 7.63 -4.69
C LEU A 56 -10.21 6.58 -5.48
N ALA A 57 -9.95 6.45 -6.78
CA ALA A 57 -10.58 5.42 -7.59
C ALA A 57 -9.80 4.10 -7.52
N GLU A 58 -10.48 2.98 -7.72
CA GLU A 58 -9.84 1.65 -7.80
C GLU A 58 -8.74 1.59 -8.87
N ALA A 59 -8.93 2.32 -9.98
CA ALA A 59 -7.96 2.41 -11.06
C ALA A 59 -6.66 3.11 -10.62
N ASP A 60 -6.75 4.09 -9.73
CA ASP A 60 -5.59 4.81 -9.19
C ASP A 60 -4.79 3.91 -8.25
N VAL A 61 -5.48 3.14 -7.38
CA VAL A 61 -4.85 2.12 -6.53
C VAL A 61 -4.17 1.04 -7.38
N ALA A 62 -4.87 0.52 -8.38
CA ALA A 62 -4.30 -0.49 -9.27
C ALA A 62 -3.07 0.04 -10.02
N ARG A 63 -3.11 1.29 -10.48
CA ARG A 63 -1.95 1.96 -11.10
C ARG A 63 -0.79 2.06 -10.11
N ALA A 64 -1.04 2.56 -8.90
CA ALA A 64 -0.03 2.72 -7.87
C ALA A 64 0.62 1.38 -7.49
N LEU A 65 -0.17 0.30 -7.38
CA LEU A 65 0.37 -1.05 -7.15
C LEU A 65 1.36 -1.47 -8.25
N ASN A 66 1.04 -1.25 -9.53
CA ASN A 66 1.97 -1.56 -10.63
C ASN A 66 3.24 -0.69 -10.59
N GLU A 67 3.11 0.59 -10.26
CA GLU A 67 4.25 1.51 -10.18
C GLU A 67 5.16 1.19 -8.99
N LEU A 68 4.58 0.85 -7.83
CA LEU A 68 5.32 0.42 -6.65
C LEU A 68 6.02 -0.93 -6.87
N GLU A 69 5.38 -1.87 -7.57
CA GLU A 69 6.00 -3.13 -7.97
C GLU A 69 7.21 -2.87 -8.88
N ALA A 70 7.07 -1.99 -9.88
CA ALA A 70 8.16 -1.63 -10.77
C ALA A 70 9.34 -0.95 -10.05
N ARG A 71 9.10 -0.37 -8.88
CA ARG A 71 10.10 0.24 -8.00
C ARG A 71 10.64 -0.72 -6.93
N GLU A 72 10.20 -1.97 -6.91
CA GLU A 72 10.55 -2.98 -5.90
C GLU A 72 10.12 -2.60 -4.47
N ALA A 73 9.24 -1.60 -4.31
CA ALA A 73 8.68 -1.21 -3.02
C ALA A 73 7.67 -2.25 -2.52
N ILE A 74 7.00 -2.94 -3.44
CA ILE A 74 6.15 -4.10 -3.18
C ILE A 74 6.54 -5.24 -4.13
N THR A 75 6.23 -6.47 -3.74
CA THR A 75 6.39 -7.66 -4.56
C THR A 75 5.02 -8.24 -4.91
N CYS A 76 4.85 -8.66 -6.16
CA CYS A 76 3.67 -9.39 -6.60
C CYS A 76 3.88 -10.90 -6.36
N ALA A 77 3.44 -11.37 -5.20
CA ALA A 77 3.48 -12.78 -4.82
C ALA A 77 2.36 -13.54 -5.56
N GLU A 78 2.67 -13.98 -6.77
CA GLU A 78 1.87 -14.90 -7.60
C GLU A 78 0.48 -14.40 -8.08
N ARG A 79 0.22 -14.53 -9.38
CA ARG A 79 -1.14 -14.45 -9.93
C ARG A 79 -1.79 -15.82 -9.76
N SER A 80 -2.50 -16.05 -8.66
CA SER A 80 -3.11 -17.35 -8.37
C SER A 80 -3.84 -17.92 -9.60
N GLU A 81 -3.40 -19.09 -10.08
CA GLU A 81 -3.77 -19.69 -11.38
C GLU A 81 -5.22 -20.22 -11.46
N THR A 82 -6.03 -20.02 -10.42
CA THR A 82 -7.41 -20.53 -10.32
C THR A 82 -8.45 -19.61 -10.98
N SER A 83 -8.14 -19.09 -12.17
CA SER A 83 -9.13 -18.43 -13.02
C SER A 83 -9.20 -19.14 -14.37
N PRO A 84 -10.34 -19.77 -14.72
CA PRO A 84 -10.57 -20.36 -16.06
C PRO A 84 -10.43 -19.36 -17.21
N VAL A 85 -10.34 -18.07 -16.89
CA VAL A 85 -10.27 -16.93 -17.82
C VAL A 85 -8.88 -16.27 -17.87
N GLY A 86 -7.84 -16.88 -17.26
CA GLY A 86 -6.44 -16.49 -17.47
C GLY A 86 -5.99 -15.18 -16.83
N LYS A 87 -6.67 -14.70 -15.79
CA LYS A 87 -6.22 -13.55 -14.99
C LYS A 87 -6.37 -13.88 -13.51
N GLY A 88 -5.36 -14.52 -12.95
CA GLY A 88 -5.24 -14.63 -11.49
C GLY A 88 -5.31 -13.23 -10.87
N ARG A 89 -5.97 -13.10 -9.72
CA ARG A 89 -5.97 -11.84 -8.97
C ARG A 89 -4.57 -11.68 -8.36
N PRO A 90 -3.81 -10.62 -8.70
CA PRO A 90 -2.49 -10.43 -8.12
C PRO A 90 -2.62 -10.20 -6.62
N SER A 91 -1.67 -10.76 -5.88
CA SER A 91 -1.44 -10.50 -4.45
C SER A 91 -0.13 -9.74 -4.27
N TYR A 92 -0.11 -8.86 -3.28
CA TYR A 92 0.99 -7.92 -3.04
C TYR A 92 1.46 -8.02 -1.58
N GLU A 93 2.78 -7.95 -1.40
CA GLU A 93 3.46 -7.86 -0.10
C GLU A 93 4.55 -6.79 -0.18
N LEU A 94 5.07 -6.32 0.95
CA LEU A 94 6.14 -5.32 0.93
C LEU A 94 7.45 -5.92 0.38
N GLY A 95 8.13 -5.17 -0.50
CA GLY A 95 9.49 -5.46 -0.94
C GLY A 95 10.56 -4.90 0.00
N VAL A 96 10.14 -4.12 0.99
CA VAL A 96 10.96 -3.43 1.99
C VAL A 96 10.46 -3.70 3.40
N PRO A 97 11.28 -3.47 4.44
CA PRO A 97 10.82 -3.61 5.82
C PRO A 97 9.65 -2.66 6.14
N THR A 98 8.61 -3.17 6.80
CA THR A 98 7.44 -2.40 7.27
C THR A 98 7.83 -1.16 8.08
N ALA A 99 8.84 -1.30 8.95
CA ALA A 99 9.40 -0.19 9.71
C ALA A 99 9.99 0.94 8.85
N ALA A 100 10.59 0.61 7.69
CA ALA A 100 11.13 1.61 6.77
C ALA A 100 10.00 2.39 6.09
N VAL A 101 8.93 1.70 5.68
CA VAL A 101 7.72 2.33 5.13
C VAL A 101 7.15 3.32 6.14
N TYR A 102 6.89 2.89 7.37
CA TYR A 102 6.36 3.80 8.38
C TYR A 102 7.29 4.96 8.73
N SER A 103 8.61 4.75 8.70
CA SER A 103 9.57 5.83 8.94
C SER A 103 9.45 6.91 7.88
N GLU A 104 9.43 6.53 6.60
CA GLU A 104 9.27 7.46 5.48
C GLU A 104 7.92 8.17 5.53
N LEU A 105 6.83 7.42 5.70
CA LEU A 105 5.49 7.98 5.66
C LEU A 105 5.20 8.93 6.83
N ALA A 106 5.89 8.75 7.97
CA ALA A 106 5.78 9.66 9.11
C ALA A 106 6.39 11.05 8.83
N GLU A 107 7.27 11.18 7.84
CA GLU A 107 7.83 12.48 7.42
C GLU A 107 6.85 13.28 6.53
N ASP A 108 5.82 12.63 5.98
CA ASP A 108 4.74 13.32 5.26
C ASP A 108 3.66 13.80 6.25
N GLU A 109 3.56 15.11 6.47
CA GLU A 109 2.59 15.74 7.37
C GLU A 109 1.13 15.32 7.07
N ARG A 110 0.82 14.95 5.82
CA ARG A 110 -0.53 14.52 5.43
C ARG A 110 -0.87 13.10 5.89
N LEU A 111 0.15 12.27 6.11
CA LEU A 111 0.02 10.85 6.43
C LEU A 111 0.50 10.51 7.85
N SER A 112 1.24 11.41 8.50
CA SER A 112 1.79 11.21 9.84
C SER A 112 0.73 10.75 10.85
N VAL A 113 -0.45 11.37 10.84
CA VAL A 113 -1.60 11.01 11.71
C VAL A 113 -2.09 9.58 11.44
N LEU A 114 -2.09 9.15 10.17
CA LEU A 114 -2.46 7.78 9.83
C LEU A 114 -1.40 6.79 10.32
N VAL A 115 -0.13 7.09 10.09
CA VAL A 115 1.01 6.25 10.54
C VAL A 115 1.03 6.11 12.06
N GLU A 116 0.80 7.20 12.80
CA GLU A 116 0.72 7.16 14.26
C GLU A 116 -0.39 6.22 14.72
N ARG A 117 -1.57 6.28 14.09
CA ARG A 117 -2.69 5.38 14.41
C ARG A 117 -2.38 3.92 14.10
N SER A 118 -1.74 3.63 12.97
CA SER A 118 -1.34 2.27 12.60
C SER A 118 -0.37 1.66 13.60
N ARG A 119 0.53 2.47 14.18
CA ARG A 119 1.51 2.02 15.18
C ARG A 119 0.91 1.80 16.58
N GLU A 120 -0.26 2.37 16.86
CA GLU A 120 -0.96 2.24 18.14
C GLU A 120 -1.99 1.10 18.16
N ALA A 121 -2.34 0.54 17.00
CA ALA A 121 -3.29 -0.56 16.82
C ALA A 121 -2.70 -1.93 17.18
#